data_AF-A0A6P8K076-F1
#
_entry.id   AF-A0A6P8K076-F1
#
_cell.length_a   1.000
_cell.length_b   1.000
_cell.length_c   1.000
_cell.angle_alpha   90.00
_cell.angle_beta   90.00
_cell.angle_gamma   90.00
#
_symmetry.space_group_name_H-M   'P 1'
#
loop_
_entity.id
_entity.type
_entity.pdbx_description
1 polymer ?
#
loop_
_entity_poly.entity_id
_entity_poly.type
_entity_poly.pdbx_seq_one_letter_code
_entity_poly.pdbx_strand_id
1 'polypeptide(L)'
;MRTGRILVALIFLGLIVPFRTAKCKAAPKSVQNVHVCCSAPLPNWGVFNRECHKSAIQASVSINRIYKSQVNLANFLMKCRLDCIFNASSVLQGNRLIQAKVRPMLERAFSSEPTIDVYESNFARCSSVVRSKYQELSPLSRQSDACDRHALFYSLCAYARLIFTCPEKMWQRNNRMCQEAKAYAKKCPWPALKMFMRNT
;
A
#
# COMPACT_ATOMS: atom_id res chain seq x y z
N MET A 1 -7.27 67.17 -30.92
CA MET A 1 -8.41 66.63 -30.14
C MET A 1 -8.71 65.22 -30.62
N ARG A 2 -8.90 64.28 -29.67
CA ARG A 2 -9.42 62.90 -29.79
C ARG A 2 -8.53 61.84 -30.48
N THR A 3 -7.56 61.34 -29.73
CA THR A 3 -7.01 59.97 -29.88
C THR A 3 -7.87 59.01 -29.06
N GLY A 4 -8.64 58.17 -29.75
CA GLY A 4 -9.52 57.16 -29.14
C GLY A 4 -8.72 56.00 -28.55
N ARG A 5 -8.91 55.73 -27.26
CA ARG A 5 -8.41 54.53 -26.58
C ARG A 5 -9.47 53.43 -26.66
N ILE A 6 -9.21 52.39 -27.43
CA ILE A 6 -10.02 51.18 -27.47
C ILE A 6 -9.60 50.32 -26.28
N LEU A 7 -10.48 50.21 -25.28
CA LEU A 7 -10.30 49.35 -24.11
C LEU A 7 -10.73 47.93 -24.49
N VAL A 8 -9.78 47.03 -24.74
CA VAL A 8 -10.08 45.60 -24.96
C VAL A 8 -10.18 44.94 -23.58
N ALA A 9 -11.42 44.75 -23.11
CA ALA A 9 -11.71 43.97 -21.91
C ALA A 9 -11.59 42.47 -22.22
N LEU A 10 -10.50 41.84 -21.78
CA LEU A 10 -10.33 40.39 -21.82
C LEU A 10 -11.19 39.74 -20.73
N ILE A 11 -12.37 39.24 -21.13
CA ILE A 11 -13.23 38.40 -20.30
C ILE A 11 -12.56 37.04 -20.14
N PHE A 12 -11.82 36.84 -19.05
CA PHE A 12 -11.42 35.51 -18.60
C PHE A 12 -12.66 34.74 -18.13
N LEU A 13 -13.32 34.05 -19.06
CA LEU A 13 -14.26 32.97 -18.76
C LEU A 13 -13.47 31.80 -18.17
N GLY A 14 -13.13 31.92 -16.88
CA GLY A 14 -12.65 30.82 -16.07
C GLY A 14 -13.74 29.77 -16.00
N LEU A 15 -13.63 28.74 -16.84
CA LEU A 15 -14.30 27.46 -16.64
C LEU A 15 -13.78 26.87 -15.33
N ILE A 16 -14.37 27.31 -14.21
CA ILE A 16 -14.29 26.60 -12.94
C ILE A 16 -15.09 25.32 -13.19
N VAL A 17 -14.43 24.28 -13.70
CA VAL A 17 -14.98 22.93 -13.65
C VAL A 17 -15.07 22.63 -12.15
N PRO A 18 -16.28 22.53 -11.56
CA PRO A 18 -16.36 22.10 -10.19
C PRO A 18 -15.88 20.67 -10.18
N PHE A 19 -14.68 20.42 -9.65
CA PHE A 19 -14.30 19.10 -9.20
C PHE A 19 -15.34 18.72 -8.15
N ARG A 20 -16.42 18.06 -8.59
CA ARG A 20 -17.34 17.36 -7.70
C ARG A 20 -16.49 16.28 -7.06
N THR A 21 -15.96 16.57 -5.88
CA THR A 21 -15.38 15.57 -5.00
C THR A 21 -16.47 14.53 -4.81
N ALA A 22 -16.29 13.36 -5.43
CA ALA A 22 -17.25 12.30 -5.31
C ALA A 22 -17.44 12.02 -3.82
N LYS A 23 -18.63 12.30 -3.27
CA LYS A 23 -18.93 12.00 -1.88
C LYS A 23 -18.85 10.48 -1.72
N CYS A 24 -17.76 10.03 -1.10
CA CYS A 24 -17.52 8.62 -0.87
C CYS A 24 -18.41 8.13 0.27
N LYS A 25 -19.27 7.14 -0.02
CA LYS A 25 -19.96 6.36 1.01
C LYS A 25 -18.94 5.52 1.79
N ALA A 26 -19.34 4.93 2.92
CA ALA A 26 -18.48 4.03 3.69
C ALA A 26 -17.89 2.91 2.81
N ALA A 27 -16.61 2.60 3.01
CA ALA A 27 -15.93 1.57 2.22
C ALA A 27 -16.49 0.17 2.53
N PRO A 28 -16.78 -0.66 1.51
CA PRO A 28 -17.23 -2.03 1.73
C PRO A 28 -16.09 -2.88 2.27
N LYS A 29 -16.40 -3.90 3.09
CA LYS A 29 -15.38 -4.84 3.62
C LYS A 29 -14.61 -5.60 2.53
N SER A 30 -15.21 -5.76 1.34
CA SER A 30 -14.58 -6.43 0.20
C SER A 30 -13.27 -5.80 -0.23
N VAL A 31 -13.00 -4.51 0.07
CA VAL A 31 -11.71 -3.88 -0.21
C VAL A 31 -10.56 -4.46 0.61
N GLN A 32 -10.83 -5.10 1.77
CA GLN A 32 -9.81 -5.77 2.59
C GLN A 32 -9.40 -7.14 2.01
N ASN A 33 -10.22 -7.70 1.11
CA ASN A 33 -10.07 -9.06 0.59
C ASN A 33 -9.21 -9.11 -0.67
N VAL A 34 -8.17 -8.28 -0.76
CA VAL A 34 -7.28 -8.24 -1.95
C VAL A 34 -6.69 -9.61 -2.25
N HIS A 35 -6.34 -10.40 -1.22
CA HIS A 35 -5.85 -11.78 -1.36
C HIS A 35 -6.86 -12.74 -1.99
N VAL A 36 -8.17 -12.50 -1.81
CA VAL A 36 -9.23 -13.28 -2.44
C VAL A 36 -9.36 -12.90 -3.92
N CYS A 37 -9.06 -11.64 -4.24
CA CYS A 37 -9.27 -11.09 -5.58
C CYS A 37 -8.07 -11.20 -6.51
N CYS A 38 -6.86 -11.23 -5.95
CA CYS A 38 -5.62 -11.35 -6.69
C CYS A 38 -4.79 -12.50 -6.12
N SER A 39 -4.53 -13.52 -6.94
CA SER A 39 -3.70 -14.67 -6.58
C SER A 39 -2.20 -14.40 -6.78
N ALA A 40 -1.78 -13.14 -6.84
CA ALA A 40 -0.36 -12.80 -6.88
C ALA A 40 0.32 -13.32 -5.60
N PRO A 41 1.51 -13.91 -5.71
CA PRO A 41 2.18 -14.46 -4.54
C PRO A 41 2.57 -13.35 -3.57
N LEU A 42 2.66 -13.70 -2.29
CA LEU A 42 3.23 -12.82 -1.27
C LEU A 42 4.76 -12.92 -1.28
N PRO A 43 5.47 -11.84 -0.92
CA PRO A 43 6.93 -11.86 -0.86
C PRO A 43 7.43 -12.85 0.19
N ASN A 44 8.43 -13.66 -0.16
CA ASN A 44 9.12 -14.53 0.77
C ASN A 44 10.14 -13.72 1.58
N TRP A 45 9.67 -13.09 2.65
CA TRP A 45 10.54 -12.35 3.58
C TRP A 45 11.48 -13.24 4.43
N GLY A 46 11.41 -14.57 4.29
CA GLY A 46 12.33 -15.50 4.93
C GLY A 46 13.77 -15.36 4.43
N VAL A 47 13.97 -14.80 3.23
CA VAL A 47 15.29 -14.54 2.64
C VAL A 47 16.13 -13.49 3.39
N PHE A 48 15.51 -12.77 4.33
CA PHE A 48 16.18 -11.83 5.25
C PHE A 48 16.35 -12.42 6.65
N ASN A 49 16.15 -13.73 6.85
CA ASN A 49 16.28 -14.35 8.17
C ASN A 49 17.66 -14.15 8.76
N ARG A 50 18.73 -14.19 7.96
CA ARG A 50 20.09 -14.01 8.50
C ARG A 50 20.24 -12.63 9.16
N GLU A 51 19.76 -11.58 8.51
CA GLU A 51 19.82 -10.20 8.98
C GLU A 51 18.81 -9.92 10.09
N CYS A 52 17.59 -10.47 9.96
CA CYS A 52 16.44 -10.12 10.80
C CYS A 52 15.99 -11.24 11.75
N HIS A 53 16.80 -12.27 12.00
CA HIS A 53 16.46 -13.36 12.93
C HIS A 53 16.19 -12.83 14.33
N LYS A 54 16.93 -11.82 14.82
CA LYS A 54 16.72 -11.25 16.15
C LYS A 54 15.42 -10.44 16.25
N SER A 55 15.03 -9.79 15.15
CA SER A 55 13.70 -9.17 15.03
C SER A 55 12.57 -10.20 15.01
N ALA A 56 12.89 -11.49 14.82
CA ALA A 56 12.01 -12.63 15.07
C ALA A 56 12.22 -13.30 16.46
N ILE A 57 13.24 -12.95 17.24
CA ILE A 57 13.51 -13.51 18.60
C ILE A 57 13.00 -12.59 19.73
N GLN A 58 12.61 -11.36 19.45
CA GLN A 58 11.56 -10.69 20.24
C GLN A 58 10.19 -11.43 20.15
N ALA A 59 10.17 -12.49 19.36
CA ALA A 59 9.10 -13.43 19.08
C ALA A 59 9.60 -14.87 19.32
N SER A 60 10.20 -15.16 20.47
CA SER A 60 10.60 -16.54 20.81
C SER A 60 9.40 -17.39 21.26
N VAL A 61 8.68 -18.02 20.32
CA VAL A 61 8.19 -19.40 20.54
C VAL A 61 8.24 -20.17 19.22
N SER A 62 8.95 -21.30 19.27
CA SER A 62 9.13 -22.32 18.24
C SER A 62 7.82 -22.74 17.55
N ILE A 63 7.84 -22.70 16.22
CA ILE A 63 6.72 -23.11 15.35
C ILE A 63 6.81 -24.63 15.15
N ASN A 64 6.11 -25.40 15.97
CA ASN A 64 5.64 -26.73 15.61
C ASN A 64 4.20 -26.88 16.13
N ARG A 65 3.25 -27.03 15.20
CA ARG A 65 1.78 -27.01 15.36
C ARG A 65 1.16 -25.64 15.57
N ILE A 66 0.59 -25.01 14.54
CA ILE A 66 -0.66 -24.27 14.78
C ILE A 66 -1.59 -24.38 13.56
N TYR A 67 -2.82 -24.79 13.88
CA TYR A 67 -3.98 -25.00 13.04
C TYR A 67 -4.90 -23.76 13.16
N LYS A 68 -5.36 -23.20 12.04
CA LYS A 68 -6.54 -22.32 11.77
C LYS A 68 -6.92 -21.14 12.72
N SER A 69 -6.33 -20.96 13.91
CA SER A 69 -6.55 -19.82 14.82
C SER A 69 -5.46 -18.73 14.71
N GLN A 70 -4.51 -18.90 13.79
CA GLN A 70 -3.21 -18.24 13.77
C GLN A 70 -3.10 -16.95 12.93
N VAL A 71 -4.22 -16.38 12.46
CA VAL A 71 -4.17 -15.10 11.72
C VAL A 71 -3.74 -13.94 12.64
N ASN A 72 -4.03 -14.04 13.94
CA ASN A 72 -3.77 -12.96 14.90
C ASN A 72 -2.36 -12.99 15.53
N LEU A 73 -1.72 -14.16 15.63
CA LEU A 73 -0.37 -14.28 16.20
C LEU A 73 0.70 -13.94 15.17
N ALA A 74 0.55 -14.37 13.90
CA ALA A 74 1.42 -13.92 12.81
C ALA A 74 1.41 -12.39 12.64
N ASN A 75 0.27 -11.73 12.89
CA ASN A 75 0.14 -10.27 12.89
C ASN A 75 0.91 -9.57 14.04
N PHE A 76 1.23 -10.26 15.14
CA PHE A 76 2.03 -9.69 16.23
C PHE A 76 3.54 -9.85 16.01
N LEU A 77 3.96 -10.97 15.42
CA LEU A 77 5.36 -11.34 15.21
C LEU A 77 6.01 -10.66 13.98
N MET A 78 5.21 -10.04 13.12
CA MET A 78 5.66 -9.26 11.95
C MET A 78 6.03 -7.79 12.27
N LYS A 79 5.76 -7.32 13.50
CA LYS A 79 5.62 -5.88 13.81
C LYS A 79 6.87 -5.02 13.68
N CYS A 80 8.06 -5.51 14.05
CA CYS A 80 9.32 -4.82 13.72
C CYS A 80 10.11 -5.53 12.62
N ARG A 81 9.62 -6.67 12.13
CA ARG A 81 10.35 -7.46 11.14
C ARG A 81 10.42 -6.74 9.80
N LEU A 82 9.32 -6.10 9.37
CA LEU A 82 9.33 -5.29 8.15
C LEU A 82 10.27 -4.09 8.27
N ASP A 83 10.32 -3.45 9.43
CA ASP A 83 11.27 -2.37 9.72
C ASP A 83 12.72 -2.85 9.55
N CYS A 84 13.07 -4.00 10.16
CA CYS A 84 14.39 -4.62 9.95
C CYS A 84 14.70 -4.92 8.48
N ILE A 85 13.74 -5.49 7.73
CA ILE A 85 13.93 -5.82 6.31
C ILE A 85 14.17 -4.55 5.50
N PHE A 86 13.39 -3.50 5.76
CA PHE A 86 13.52 -2.22 5.05
C PHE A 86 14.86 -1.55 5.37
N ASN A 87 15.34 -1.68 6.60
CA ASN A 87 16.67 -1.21 7.00
C ASN A 87 17.79 -2.04 6.34
N ALA A 88 17.71 -3.37 6.40
CA ALA A 88 18.70 -4.29 5.82
C ALA A 88 18.81 -4.16 4.29
N SER A 89 17.73 -3.77 3.62
CA SER A 89 17.71 -3.48 2.18
C SER A 89 18.05 -2.03 1.84
N SER A 90 18.18 -1.16 2.85
CA SER A 90 18.36 0.29 2.70
C SER A 90 17.28 0.92 1.80
N VAL A 91 16.06 0.38 1.83
CA VAL A 91 14.95 0.88 1.01
C VAL A 91 14.33 2.16 1.58
N LEU A 92 14.67 2.50 2.84
CA LEU A 92 14.28 3.74 3.49
C LEU A 92 15.49 4.64 3.78
N GLN A 93 15.31 5.94 3.58
CA GLN A 93 16.14 6.99 4.13
C GLN A 93 15.26 7.84 5.06
N GLY A 94 15.35 7.57 6.37
CA GLY A 94 14.34 8.05 7.32
C GLY A 94 12.95 7.56 6.92
N ASN A 95 12.00 8.47 6.72
CA ASN A 95 10.64 8.12 6.31
C ASN A 95 10.43 8.01 4.78
N ARG A 96 11.48 8.19 3.97
CA ARG A 96 11.37 8.25 2.51
C ARG A 96 11.78 6.95 1.86
N LEU A 97 10.94 6.45 0.96
CA LEU A 97 11.25 5.30 0.12
C LEU A 97 12.30 5.65 -0.94
N ILE A 98 13.42 4.94 -0.97
CA ILE A 98 14.44 5.02 -2.01
C ILE A 98 14.03 4.09 -3.14
N GLN A 99 13.37 4.61 -4.18
CA GLN A 99 12.80 3.80 -5.25
C GLN A 99 13.82 2.86 -5.91
N ALA A 100 15.06 3.33 -6.12
CA ALA A 100 16.13 2.53 -6.72
C ALA A 100 16.55 1.28 -5.89
N LYS A 101 16.16 1.21 -4.61
CA LYS A 101 16.45 0.08 -3.72
C LYS A 101 15.27 -0.89 -3.59
N VAL A 102 14.09 -0.52 -4.10
CA VAL A 102 12.87 -1.34 -4.01
C VAL A 102 13.02 -2.61 -4.83
N ARG A 103 13.39 -2.52 -6.11
CA ARG A 103 13.55 -3.71 -6.97
C ARG A 103 14.56 -4.72 -6.41
N PRO A 104 15.80 -4.34 -6.03
CA PRO A 104 16.74 -5.28 -5.41
C PRO A 104 16.21 -5.97 -4.14
N MET A 105 15.41 -5.27 -3.33
CA MET A 105 14.74 -5.87 -2.17
C MET A 105 13.69 -6.91 -2.59
N LEU A 106 12.92 -6.61 -3.64
CA LEU A 106 11.86 -7.49 -4.16
C LEU A 106 12.41 -8.71 -4.89
N GLU A 107 13.49 -8.56 -5.66
CA GLU A 107 14.20 -9.66 -6.34
C GLU A 107 14.71 -10.72 -5.37
N ARG A 108 15.06 -10.32 -4.14
CA ARG A 108 15.39 -11.29 -3.08
C ARG A 108 14.15 -12.08 -2.64
N ALA A 109 12.99 -11.43 -2.57
CA ALA A 109 11.78 -11.99 -1.95
C ALA A 109 10.82 -12.68 -2.94
N PHE A 110 10.97 -12.45 -4.24
CA PHE A 110 10.14 -13.00 -5.31
C PHE A 110 10.99 -13.70 -6.35
N SER A 111 10.42 -14.72 -6.99
CA SER A 111 11.07 -15.47 -8.07
C SER A 111 10.50 -15.13 -9.46
N SER A 112 9.54 -14.21 -9.55
CA SER A 112 8.77 -13.91 -10.75
C SER A 112 8.91 -12.43 -11.11
N GLU A 113 9.61 -12.12 -12.20
CA GLU A 113 9.79 -10.76 -12.72
C GLU A 113 8.45 -10.00 -12.90
N PRO A 114 7.40 -10.57 -13.54
CA PRO A 114 6.12 -9.87 -13.65
C PRO A 114 5.49 -9.51 -12.31
N THR A 115 5.75 -10.29 -11.27
CA THR A 115 5.29 -9.98 -9.91
C THR A 115 6.13 -8.86 -9.30
N ILE A 116 7.46 -8.91 -9.47
CA ILE A 116 8.39 -7.87 -9.02
C ILE A 116 8.01 -6.52 -9.63
N ASP A 117 7.77 -6.45 -10.94
CA ASP A 117 7.37 -5.24 -11.66
C ASP A 117 6.10 -4.61 -11.08
N VAL A 118 5.08 -5.43 -10.81
CA VAL A 118 3.81 -4.97 -10.24
C VAL A 118 4.02 -4.39 -8.84
N TYR A 119 4.76 -5.10 -7.98
CA TYR A 119 5.04 -4.61 -6.64
C TYR A 119 5.91 -3.36 -6.65
N GLU A 120 6.97 -3.31 -7.47
CA GLU A 120 7.84 -2.13 -7.59
C GLU A 120 7.06 -0.89 -8.02
N SER A 121 6.22 -1.02 -9.05
CA SER A 121 5.34 0.06 -9.52
C SER A 121 4.35 0.48 -8.43
N ASN A 122 3.81 -0.47 -7.67
CA ASN A 122 2.93 -0.18 -6.55
C ASN A 122 3.64 0.58 -5.43
N PHE A 123 4.86 0.19 -5.07
CA PHE A 123 5.71 0.90 -4.11
C PHE A 123 5.97 2.35 -4.55
N ALA A 124 6.31 2.57 -5.83
CA ALA A 124 6.52 3.90 -6.40
C ALA A 124 5.29 4.80 -6.22
N ARG A 125 4.09 4.26 -6.49
CA ARG A 125 2.83 5.01 -6.32
C ARG A 125 2.43 5.21 -4.86
N CYS A 126 2.88 4.33 -3.96
CA CYS A 126 2.65 4.45 -2.53
C CYS A 126 3.59 5.44 -1.83
N SER A 127 4.74 5.76 -2.43
CA SER A 127 5.72 6.70 -1.88
C SER A 127 5.09 8.03 -1.45
N SER A 128 4.32 8.68 -2.35
CA SER A 128 3.65 9.94 -2.04
C SER A 128 2.46 9.78 -1.10
N VAL A 129 1.72 8.68 -1.21
CA VAL A 129 0.52 8.40 -0.40
C VAL A 129 0.89 8.25 1.06
N VAL A 130 1.83 7.36 1.39
CA VAL A 130 2.24 7.13 2.77
C VAL A 130 2.84 8.41 3.36
N ARG A 131 3.69 9.11 2.62
CA ARG A 131 4.28 10.37 3.09
C ARG A 131 3.25 11.45 3.41
N SER A 132 2.25 11.63 2.53
CA SER A 132 1.23 12.69 2.71
C SER A 132 0.12 12.32 3.69
N LYS A 133 -0.08 11.03 3.93
CA LYS A 133 -1.19 10.52 4.73
C LYS A 133 -0.78 9.81 6.02
N TYR A 134 0.50 9.80 6.37
CA TYR A 134 1.02 9.11 7.54
C TYR A 134 0.24 9.41 8.82
N GLN A 135 -0.10 10.67 9.08
CA GLN A 135 -0.86 11.06 10.28
C GLN A 135 -2.27 10.46 10.32
N GLU A 136 -2.91 10.25 9.18
CA GLU A 136 -4.20 9.56 9.10
C GLU A 136 -4.05 8.03 9.13
N LEU A 137 -2.90 7.48 8.76
CA LEU A 137 -2.61 6.03 8.73
C LEU A 137 -2.13 5.50 10.08
N SER A 138 -1.27 6.25 10.78
CA SER A 138 -0.69 5.89 12.07
C SER A 138 -1.72 5.35 13.07
N PRO A 139 -2.87 6.02 13.33
CA PRO A 139 -3.85 5.54 14.29
C PRO A 139 -4.66 4.32 13.82
N LEU A 140 -4.54 3.90 12.56
CA LEU A 140 -5.22 2.70 12.05
C LEU A 140 -4.46 1.41 12.38
N SER A 141 -3.17 1.53 12.70
CA SER A 141 -2.29 0.39 12.94
C SER A 141 -2.24 -0.02 14.40
N ARG A 142 -2.07 -1.33 14.64
CA ARG A 142 -1.78 -1.94 15.96
C ARG A 142 -0.30 -2.26 16.13
N GLN A 143 0.57 -1.81 15.22
CA GLN A 143 2.02 -1.94 15.35
C GLN A 143 2.49 -1.10 16.56
N SER A 144 3.45 -1.65 17.31
CA SER A 144 4.08 -0.92 18.42
C SER A 144 4.77 0.35 17.92
N ASP A 145 4.76 1.42 18.72
CA ASP A 145 5.55 2.63 18.46
C ASP A 145 7.07 2.40 18.55
N ALA A 146 7.50 1.22 19.02
CA ALA A 146 8.92 0.84 19.09
C ALA A 146 9.56 0.55 17.72
N CYS A 147 8.77 0.36 16.67
CA CYS A 147 9.28 0.18 15.30
C CYS A 147 8.70 1.24 14.37
N ASP A 148 9.47 1.60 13.35
CA ASP A 148 8.98 2.52 12.32
C ASP A 148 7.81 1.87 11.54
N ARG A 149 6.66 2.55 11.52
CA ARG A 149 5.45 2.11 10.80
C ARG A 149 5.54 2.37 9.29
N HIS A 150 6.50 3.14 8.79
CA HIS A 150 6.64 3.42 7.36
C HIS A 150 6.84 2.14 6.56
N ALA A 151 7.67 1.21 7.03
CA ALA A 151 7.88 -0.09 6.37
C ALA A 151 6.58 -0.89 6.22
N LEU A 152 5.75 -0.90 7.27
CA LEU A 152 4.42 -1.51 7.25
C LEU A 152 3.51 -0.80 6.25
N PHE A 153 3.40 0.53 6.32
CA PHE A 153 2.48 1.29 5.46
C PHE A 153 2.86 1.25 3.99
N TYR A 154 4.16 1.29 3.65
CA TYR A 154 4.60 1.10 2.27
C TYR A 154 4.23 -0.30 1.76
N SER A 155 4.49 -1.35 2.56
CA SER A 155 4.18 -2.73 2.20
C SER A 155 2.67 -2.96 2.02
N LEU A 156 1.85 -2.52 2.98
CA LEU A 156 0.40 -2.64 2.92
C LEU A 156 -0.20 -1.83 1.79
N CYS A 157 0.30 -0.61 1.55
CA CYS A 157 -0.15 0.20 0.42
C CYS A 157 0.17 -0.51 -0.90
N ALA A 158 1.41 -1.00 -1.05
CA ALA A 158 1.83 -1.67 -2.28
C ALA A 158 0.98 -2.92 -2.55
N TYR A 159 0.64 -3.66 -1.49
CA TYR A 159 -0.23 -4.81 -1.57
C TYR A 159 -1.69 -4.45 -1.87
N ALA A 160 -2.26 -3.45 -1.19
CA ALA A 160 -3.62 -2.96 -1.43
C ALA A 160 -3.84 -2.54 -2.89
N ARG A 161 -2.79 -1.98 -3.52
CA ARG A 161 -2.82 -1.54 -4.92
C ARG A 161 -2.98 -2.67 -5.94
N LEU A 162 -2.77 -3.94 -5.56
CA LEU A 162 -3.08 -5.07 -6.44
C LEU A 162 -4.56 -5.07 -6.85
N ILE A 163 -5.47 -4.45 -6.09
CA ILE A 163 -6.85 -4.26 -6.54
C ILE A 163 -6.96 -3.55 -7.91
N PHE A 164 -5.96 -2.74 -8.26
CA PHE A 164 -5.87 -2.04 -9.54
C PHE A 164 -4.92 -2.74 -10.51
N THR A 165 -3.76 -3.18 -10.02
CA THR A 165 -2.62 -3.61 -10.84
C THR A 165 -2.40 -5.12 -10.89
N CYS A 166 -3.26 -5.91 -10.26
CA CYS A 166 -3.18 -7.37 -10.33
C CYS A 166 -3.17 -7.84 -11.80
N PRO A 167 -2.22 -8.70 -12.20
CA PRO A 167 -2.20 -9.28 -13.53
C PRO A 167 -3.52 -9.94 -13.88
N GLU A 168 -3.91 -9.79 -15.14
CA GLU A 168 -5.20 -10.22 -15.67
C GLU A 168 -5.53 -11.70 -15.43
N LYS A 169 -4.50 -12.56 -15.49
CA LYS A 169 -4.59 -14.01 -15.28
C LYS A 169 -4.72 -14.40 -13.80
N MET A 170 -4.33 -13.51 -12.89
CA MET A 170 -4.37 -13.72 -11.43
C MET A 170 -5.58 -13.06 -10.77
N TRP A 171 -6.30 -12.21 -11.52
CA TRP A 171 -7.48 -11.50 -11.03
C TRP A 171 -8.73 -12.37 -11.13
N GLN A 172 -9.50 -12.44 -10.04
CA GLN A 172 -10.78 -13.16 -9.99
C GLN A 172 -11.90 -12.40 -10.72
N ARG A 173 -11.90 -12.45 -12.05
CA ARG A 173 -12.81 -11.69 -12.92
C ARG A 173 -14.29 -11.95 -12.63
N ASN A 174 -14.66 -13.20 -12.36
CA ASN A 174 -16.06 -13.59 -12.15
C ASN A 174 -16.53 -13.40 -10.70
N ASN A 175 -15.65 -13.00 -9.78
CA ASN A 175 -16.04 -12.76 -8.40
C ASN A 175 -16.62 -11.35 -8.25
N ARG A 176 -17.94 -11.28 -8.00
CA ARG A 176 -18.68 -10.02 -7.82
C ARG A 176 -18.09 -9.12 -6.73
N MET A 177 -17.65 -9.68 -5.60
CA MET A 177 -17.05 -8.89 -4.52
C MET A 177 -15.77 -8.17 -4.98
N CYS A 178 -14.99 -8.80 -5.85
CA CYS A 178 -13.76 -8.23 -6.39
C CYS A 178 -14.04 -7.10 -7.36
N GLN A 179 -15.07 -7.24 -8.20
CA GLN A 179 -15.51 -6.17 -9.10
C GLN A 179 -16.05 -4.96 -8.32
N GLU A 180 -16.88 -5.20 -7.30
CA GLU A 180 -17.39 -4.14 -6.42
C GLU A 180 -16.27 -3.43 -5.66
N ALA A 181 -15.32 -4.18 -5.11
CA ALA A 181 -14.17 -3.62 -4.40
C ALA A 181 -13.32 -2.75 -5.34
N LYS A 182 -13.01 -3.25 -6.55
CA LYS A 182 -12.24 -2.50 -7.56
C LYS A 182 -12.98 -1.25 -8.04
N ALA A 183 -14.29 -1.34 -8.28
CA ALA A 183 -15.11 -0.21 -8.68
C ALA A 183 -15.18 0.87 -7.58
N TYR A 184 -15.38 0.46 -6.33
CA TYR A 184 -15.35 1.39 -5.19
C TYR A 184 -13.97 2.04 -5.04
N ALA A 185 -12.90 1.26 -5.06
CA ALA A 185 -11.54 1.77 -4.87
C ALA A 185 -11.12 2.73 -6.00
N LYS A 186 -11.61 2.54 -7.23
CA LYS A 186 -11.40 3.50 -8.34
C LYS A 186 -12.05 4.85 -8.06
N LYS A 187 -13.27 4.85 -7.49
CA LYS A 187 -14.03 6.07 -7.18
C LYS A 187 -13.55 6.74 -5.88
N CYS A 188 -13.14 5.93 -4.90
CA CYS A 188 -12.88 6.33 -3.53
C CYS A 188 -11.55 5.72 -3.02
N PRO A 189 -10.40 6.08 -3.63
CA PRO A 189 -9.13 5.41 -3.37
C PRO A 189 -8.67 5.58 -1.92
N TRP A 190 -8.82 6.77 -1.35
CA TRP A 190 -8.39 7.04 0.02
C TRP A 190 -9.24 6.32 1.08
N PRO A 191 -10.59 6.41 1.06
CA PRO A 191 -11.44 5.60 1.93
C PRO A 191 -11.20 4.09 1.79
N ALA A 192 -10.98 3.59 0.58
CA ALA A 192 -10.69 2.19 0.33
C ALA A 192 -9.37 1.76 1.01
N LEU A 193 -8.31 2.57 0.85
CA LEU A 193 -7.01 2.29 1.47
C LEU A 193 -7.09 2.33 3.01
N LYS A 194 -7.79 3.32 3.59
CA LYS A 194 -8.00 3.37 5.05
C LYS A 194 -8.73 2.15 5.57
N MET A 195 -9.75 1.68 4.85
CA MET A 195 -10.45 0.45 5.22
C MET A 195 -9.54 -0.77 5.10
N PHE A 196 -8.72 -0.85 4.04
CA PHE A 196 -7.72 -1.90 3.86
C PHE A 196 -6.74 -1.97 5.05
N MET A 197 -6.21 -0.83 5.48
CA MET A 197 -5.22 -0.73 6.56
C MET A 197 -5.82 -0.76 7.98
N ARG A 198 -7.14 -0.90 8.11
CA ARG A 198 -7.78 -0.86 9.42
C ARG A 198 -7.40 -2.08 10.24
N ASN A 199 -6.88 -1.87 11.44
CA ASN A 199 -6.45 -2.90 12.41
C ASN A 199 -5.21 -3.71 11.99
N THR A 200 -4.36 -3.19 11.10
CA THR A 200 -3.10 -3.85 10.70
C THR A 200 -1.99 -3.68 11.72
#